data_AF-A0A8T4ZSE7-F1
#
_entry.id   AF-A0A8T4ZSE7-F1
#
_cell.length_a   1.000
_cell.length_b   1.000
_cell.length_c   1.000
_cell.angle_alpha   90.00
_cell.angle_beta   90.00
_cell.angle_gamma   90.00
#
_symmetry.space_group_name_H-M   'P 1'
#
loop_
_entity.id
_entity.type
_entity.pdbx_description
1 polymer ?
#
loop_
_entity_poly.entity_id
_entity_poly.type
_entity_poly.pdbx_seq_one_letter_code
_entity_poly.pdbx_strand_id
1 'polypeptide(L)' 'MLINIIADAIIIHEKNGFLESTVSSGRRLIERAEIIRYKTPDGKYGWAGKNGKPLSKVELEK' A
#
# COMPACT_ATOMS: atom_id res chain seq x y z
N MET A 1 9.75 2.73 0.09
CA MET A 1 9.97 1.32 -0.33
C MET A 1 8.96 0.34 0.26
N LEU A 2 8.64 0.39 1.57
CA LEU A 2 7.73 -0.56 2.22
C LEU A 2 6.34 -0.68 1.55
N ILE A 3 5.75 0.43 1.13
CA ILE A 3 4.45 0.44 0.46
C ILE A 3 4.41 -0.40 -0.84
N ASN A 4 5.53 -0.49 -1.56
CA ASN A 4 5.62 -1.33 -2.76
C ASN A 4 5.61 -2.82 -2.37
N ILE A 5 6.31 -3.17 -1.29
CA ILE A 5 6.31 -4.53 -0.74
C ILE A 5 4.88 -4.92 -0.36
N ILE A 6 4.16 -4.06 0.37
CA ILE A 6 2.78 -4.32 0.79
C ILE A 6 1.83 -4.47 -0.40
N ALA A 7 1.98 -3.62 -1.43
CA ALA A 7 1.14 -3.68 -2.63
C ALA A 7 1.29 -5.04 -3.33
N ASP A 8 2.52 -5.50 -3.54
CA ASP A 8 2.82 -6.71 -4.30
C ASP A 8 3.00 -7.97 -3.42
N ALA A 9 2.80 -7.88 -2.11
CA ALA A 9 3.06 -8.98 -1.19
C ALA A 9 2.22 -10.22 -1.52
N ILE A 10 2.90 -11.35 -1.65
CA ILE A 10 2.31 -12.68 -1.72
C ILE A 10 2.82 -13.47 -0.53
N ILE A 11 1.91 -13.97 0.31
CA ILE A 11 2.25 -14.77 1.48
C ILE A 11 2.13 -16.24 1.08
N ILE A 12 3.26 -16.94 1.07
CA ILE A 12 3.31 -18.37 0.71
C ILE A 12 3.00 -19.24 1.95
N HIS A 13 3.57 -18.87 3.09
CA HIS A 13 3.33 -19.55 4.36
C HIS A 13 3.51 -18.57 5.51
N GLU A 14 2.59 -18.62 6.46
CA GLU A 14 2.69 -17.92 7.73
C GLU A 14 1.89 -18.66 8.80
N LYS A 15 2.38 -18.64 10.06
CA LYS A 15 1.85 -19.50 11.12
C LYS A 15 0.89 -18.77 12.08
N ASN A 16 1.01 -17.45 12.23
CA ASN A 16 0.42 -16.71 13.36
C ASN A 16 -0.54 -15.58 12.93
N GLY A 17 -0.88 -15.44 11.64
CA GLY A 17 -1.69 -14.35 11.07
C GLY A 17 -1.03 -12.96 11.07
N PHE A 18 0.23 -12.80 11.48
CA PHE A 18 0.88 -11.49 11.59
C PHE A 18 1.18 -10.87 10.22
N LEU A 19 1.68 -11.66 9.27
CA LEU A 19 1.97 -11.12 7.93
C LEU A 19 0.67 -10.85 7.18
N GLU A 20 -0.32 -11.71 7.34
CA GLU A 20 -1.64 -11.52 6.73
C GLU A 20 -2.30 -10.23 7.22
N SER A 21 -2.37 -10.04 8.54
CA SER A 21 -2.95 -8.83 9.14
C SER A 21 -2.19 -7.56 8.77
N THR A 22 -0.86 -7.63 8.70
CA THR A 22 -0.01 -6.49 8.30
C THR A 22 -0.24 -6.10 6.84
N VAL A 23 -0.20 -7.07 5.92
CA VAL A 23 -0.41 -6.83 4.48
C VAL A 23 -1.84 -6.35 4.22
N SER A 24 -2.83 -6.96 4.86
CA SER A 24 -4.23 -6.57 4.75
C SER A 24 -4.46 -5.14 5.25
N SER A 25 -3.95 -4.79 6.44
CA SER A 25 -4.04 -3.44 7.00
C SER A 25 -3.36 -2.41 6.11
N GLY A 26 -2.17 -2.73 5.60
CA GLY A 26 -1.45 -1.85 4.68
C GLY A 26 -2.18 -1.63 3.36
N ARG A 27 -2.82 -2.66 2.80
CA ARG A 27 -3.66 -2.53 1.59
C ARG A 27 -4.89 -1.66 1.84
N ARG A 28 -5.55 -1.82 2.99
CA ARG A 28 -6.64 -0.93 3.43
C ARG A 28 -6.21 0.52 3.56
N LEU A 29 -5.00 0.79 4.05
CA LEU A 29 -4.45 2.15 4.11
C LEU A 29 -4.28 2.75 2.72
N ILE A 30 -3.74 1.99 1.77
CA ILE A 30 -3.57 2.43 0.38
C ILE A 30 -4.94 2.83 -0.22
N GLU A 31 -5.95 2.00 -0.01
CA GLU A 31 -7.31 2.25 -0.48
C GLU A 31 -7.93 3.50 0.19
N ARG A 32 -7.88 3.58 1.52
CA ARG A 32 -8.43 4.72 2.29
C ARG A 32 -7.70 6.04 1.99
N ALA A 33 -6.40 5.99 1.71
CA ALA A 33 -5.62 7.16 1.31
C ALA A 33 -5.95 7.62 -0.11
N GLU A 34 -6.78 6.88 -0.85
CA GLU A 34 -7.11 7.13 -2.24
C GLU A 34 -5.84 7.36 -3.09
N ILE A 35 -4.79 6.55 -2.87
CA ILE A 35 -3.55 6.68 -3.63
C ILE A 35 -3.46 5.61 -4.70
N ILE A 36 -2.92 6.00 -5.85
CA ILE A 36 -2.70 5.15 -7.00
C ILE A 36 -1.21 4.97 -7.25
N ARG A 37 -0.83 3.77 -7.65
CA ARG A 37 0.54 3.44 -8.06
C ARG A 37 0.73 3.74 -9.54
N TYR A 38 1.86 4.34 -9.90
CA TYR A 38 2.25 4.55 -11.28
C TYR A 38 3.70 4.10 -11.52
N LYS A 39 4.04 3.83 -12.78
CA LYS A 39 5.40 3.46 -13.18
C LYS A 39 6.14 4.71 -13.65
N THR A 40 7.33 4.95 -13.11
CA THR A 40 8.19 6.06 -13.51
C THR A 40 8.91 5.75 -14.82
N PRO A 41 9.42 6.77 -15.55
CA PRO A 41 10.16 6.54 -16.81
C PRO A 41 11.39 5.65 -16.65
N ASP A 42 12.04 5.67 -15.49
CA ASP A 42 13.19 4.81 -15.16
C ASP A 42 12.78 3.39 -14.69
N GLY A 43 11.50 3.04 -14.80
CA GLY A 43 10.97 1.70 -14.52
C GLY A 43 10.64 1.40 -13.05
N LYS A 44 10.82 2.37 -12.15
CA LYS A 44 10.45 2.26 -10.74
C LYS A 44 8.95 2.50 -10.54
N TYR A 45 8.51 2.41 -9.28
CA TYR A 45 7.13 2.71 -8.87
C TYR A 45 7.06 3.96 -8.01
N GLY A 46 6.11 4.84 -8.33
CA GLY A 46 5.70 5.99 -7.55
C GLY A 46 4.25 5.89 -7.09
N TRP A 47 3.85 6.79 -6.19
CA TRP A 47 2.51 6.90 -5.65
C TRP A 47 2.00 8.32 -5.77
N ALA A 48 0.74 8.48 -6.16
CA ALA A 48 0.07 9.76 -6.29
C ALA A 48 -1.34 9.67 -5.70
N GLY A 49 -1.90 10.78 -5.22
CA GLY A 49 -3.32 10.80 -4.89
C GLY A 49 -4.16 10.64 -6.15
N LYS A 50 -5.24 9.89 -6.01
CA LYS A 50 -6.23 9.69 -7.06
C LYS A 50 -6.80 11.03 -7.47
N ASN A 51 -7.03 11.20 -8.78
CA ASN A 51 -7.55 12.43 -9.37
C ASN A 51 -6.70 13.68 -9.08
N GLY A 52 -5.39 13.52 -8.89
CA GLY A 52 -4.47 14.64 -8.64
C GLY A 52 -4.58 15.23 -7.24
N LYS A 53 -5.27 14.56 -6.31
CA LYS A 53 -5.29 14.99 -4.90
C LYS A 53 -3.88 14.93 -4.30
N PRO A 54 -3.50 15.89 -3.44
CA PRO A 54 -2.30 15.77 -2.64
C PRO A 54 -2.37 14.56 -1.71
N LEU A 55 -1.20 13.98 -1.40
CA LEU A 55 -1.10 12.92 -0.39
C LEU A 55 -1.44 13.50 0.99
N SER A 56 -2.33 12.82 1.72
CA SER A 56 -2.76 13.23 3.06
C SER A 56 -2.48 12.14 4.08
N LYS A 57 -2.41 12.53 5.36
CA LYS A 57 -2.32 11.58 6.46
C LYS A 57 -3.66 10.86 6.59
N VAL A 58 -3.62 9.53 6.61
CA VAL A 58 -4.78 8.67 6.85
C VAL A 58 -4.48 7.75 8.02
N GLU A 59 -5.46 7.56 8.88
CA GLU A 59 -5.39 6.68 10.03
C GLU A 59 -6.30 5.46 9.81
N LEU A 60 -5.84 4.30 10.24
CA LEU A 60 -6.71 3.14 10.41
C LEU A 60 -7.39 3.29 11.77
N GLU A 61 -8.71 3.17 11.78
CA GLU A 61 -9.43 2.97 13.03
C GLU A 61 -9.00 1.63 13.62
N LYS A 62 -8.80 1.61 14.94
CA LYS A 62 -8.32 0.43 15.69
C LYS A 62 -9.39 -0.64 15.78
#